data_AF-A9NM05-F1
#
_entry.id   AF-A9NM05-F1
#
_cell.length_a   1.000
_cell.length_b   1.000
_cell.length_c   1.000
_cell.angle_alpha   90.00
_cell.angle_beta   90.00
_cell.angle_gamma   90.00
#
_symmetry.space_group_name_H-M   'P 1'
#
loop_
_entity.id
_entity.type
_entity.pdbx_description
1 polymer ?
#
loop_
_entity_poly.entity_id
_entity_poly.type
_entity_poly.pdbx_seq_one_letter_code
_entity_poly.pdbx_strand_id
1 'polypeptide(L)'
;MAGEYICNPKDLQFTQESIKDSFSKAHSGVKLQDTVADIKAGKLDPSSWGPLTAHEGEDGRLWCENNRRLWVARQADLPVVNVKIKSNDFISRRLGEETKEKLSDSEYLPKVRRPRP
;
A
#
# COMPACT_ATOMS: atom_id res chain seq x y z
N MET A 1 15.33 7.63 8.42
CA MET A 1 14.90 7.34 9.82
C MET A 1 14.36 5.91 9.92
N ALA A 2 14.49 5.20 11.05
CA ALA A 2 13.90 3.87 11.24
C ALA A 2 12.99 3.89 12.47
N GLY A 3 11.70 3.63 12.28
CA GLY A 3 10.70 3.75 13.35
C GLY A 3 9.29 3.42 12.85
N GLU A 4 8.36 3.31 13.79
CA GLU A 4 6.93 3.24 13.50
C GLU A 4 6.35 4.67 13.43
N TYR A 5 5.54 4.91 12.41
CA TYR A 5 4.99 6.19 12.04
C TYR A 5 3.52 6.00 11.70
N ILE A 6 2.65 6.91 12.14
CA ILE A 6 1.23 6.88 11.81
C ILE A 6 1.00 8.00 10.80
N CYS A 7 0.47 7.67 9.64
CA CYS A 7 0.24 8.64 8.57
C CYS A 7 -1.05 8.37 7.82
N ASN A 8 -1.46 9.33 6.98
CA ASN A 8 -2.57 9.09 6.07
C ASN A 8 -2.11 8.10 4.98
N PRO A 9 -2.93 7.10 4.61
CA PRO A 9 -2.61 6.23 3.48
C PRO A 9 -2.47 6.97 2.14
N LYS A 10 -3.02 8.18 1.99
CA LYS A 10 -2.83 9.03 0.81
C LYS A 10 -1.43 9.65 0.72
N ASP A 11 -0.71 9.77 1.84
CA ASP A 11 0.67 10.27 1.87
C ASP A 11 1.69 9.24 1.38
N LEU A 12 1.33 7.96 1.34
CA LEU A 12 2.21 6.87 0.95
C LEU A 12 2.12 6.57 -0.54
N GLN A 13 3.24 6.44 -1.24
CA GLN A 13 3.28 6.13 -2.66
C GLN A 13 3.29 4.62 -2.90
N PHE A 14 2.62 4.19 -3.97
CA PHE A 14 2.71 2.81 -4.41
C PHE A 14 4.07 2.55 -5.05
N THR A 15 4.53 1.31 -4.98
CA THR A 15 5.79 0.85 -5.58
C THR A 15 5.58 -0.10 -6.75
N GLN A 16 4.31 -0.38 -7.08
CA GLN A 16 3.92 -1.24 -8.19
C GLN A 16 2.77 -0.58 -8.95
N GLU A 17 2.84 -0.57 -10.27
CA GLU A 17 1.74 -0.07 -11.13
C GLU A 17 0.55 -1.05 -11.22
N SER A 18 0.77 -2.29 -10.81
CA SER A 18 -0.27 -3.30 -10.82
C SER A 18 -0.15 -4.25 -9.64
N ILE A 19 -1.29 -4.59 -9.07
CA ILE A 19 -1.39 -5.49 -7.93
C ILE A 19 -2.36 -6.62 -8.27
N LYS A 20 -2.16 -7.79 -7.65
CA LYS A 20 -3.15 -8.87 -7.74
C LYS A 20 -4.39 -8.50 -6.93
N ASP A 21 -5.56 -8.94 -7.39
CA ASP A 21 -6.86 -8.74 -6.73
C ASP A 21 -7.04 -9.48 -5.39
N SER A 22 -6.04 -10.25 -5.00
CA SER A 22 -6.07 -11.12 -3.82
C SER A 22 -4.77 -11.02 -3.04
N PHE A 23 -4.88 -11.22 -1.73
CA PHE A 23 -3.73 -11.40 -0.87
C PHE A 23 -3.02 -12.74 -1.18
N SER A 24 -1.80 -12.87 -0.69
CA SER A 24 -0.93 -14.02 -0.94
C SER A 24 -0.63 -14.79 0.34
N LYS A 25 -0.10 -16.00 0.21
CA LYS A 25 0.36 -16.85 1.33
C LYS A 25 -0.77 -17.16 2.31
N ALA A 26 -0.62 -16.77 3.59
CA ALA A 26 -1.55 -17.06 4.67
C ALA A 26 -2.98 -16.53 4.44
N HIS A 27 -3.14 -15.56 3.53
CA HIS A 27 -4.45 -15.02 3.14
C HIS A 27 -4.74 -15.24 1.65
N SER A 28 -4.16 -16.30 1.06
CA SER A 28 -4.41 -16.66 -0.33
C SER A 28 -5.90 -16.86 -0.57
N GLY A 29 -6.43 -16.19 -1.59
CA GLY A 29 -7.86 -16.24 -1.94
C GLY A 29 -8.70 -15.10 -1.36
N VAL A 30 -8.23 -14.41 -0.31
CA VAL A 30 -8.93 -13.22 0.22
C VAL A 30 -8.82 -12.08 -0.79
N LYS A 31 -9.95 -11.57 -1.29
CA LYS A 31 -9.96 -10.47 -2.26
C LYS A 31 -9.77 -9.13 -1.57
N LEU A 32 -9.11 -8.20 -2.28
CA LEU A 32 -8.94 -6.84 -1.79
C LEU A 32 -10.28 -6.13 -1.63
N GLN A 33 -11.21 -6.31 -2.57
CA GLN A 33 -12.53 -5.67 -2.52
C GLN A 33 -13.39 -6.20 -1.37
N ASP A 34 -13.38 -7.51 -1.10
CA ASP A 34 -14.07 -8.08 0.05
C ASP A 34 -13.52 -7.49 1.36
N THR A 35 -12.19 -7.35 1.45
CA THR A 35 -11.55 -6.73 2.62
C THR A 35 -11.97 -5.26 2.77
N VAL A 36 -12.04 -4.49 1.67
CA VAL A 36 -12.56 -3.11 1.68
C VAL A 36 -14.00 -3.08 2.22
N ALA A 37 -14.85 -3.98 1.74
CA ALA A 37 -16.24 -4.07 2.18
C ALA A 37 -16.35 -4.43 3.67
N ASP A 38 -15.55 -5.38 4.14
CA ASP A 38 -15.54 -5.81 5.54
C ASP A 38 -15.06 -4.72 6.50
N ILE A 39 -14.07 -3.91 6.11
CA ILE A 39 -13.65 -2.74 6.91
C ILE A 39 -14.75 -1.69 6.96
N LYS A 40 -15.33 -1.34 5.79
CA LYS A 40 -16.42 -0.36 5.73
C LYS A 40 -17.64 -0.81 6.50
N ALA A 41 -17.87 -2.12 6.57
CA ALA A 41 -18.93 -2.74 7.37
C ALA A 41 -18.57 -2.89 8.86
N GLY A 42 -17.34 -2.51 9.27
CA GLY A 42 -16.86 -2.67 10.66
C GLY A 42 -16.63 -4.12 11.08
N LYS A 43 -16.62 -5.07 10.15
CA LYS A 43 -16.36 -6.50 10.41
C LYS A 43 -14.88 -6.80 10.57
N LEU A 44 -14.03 -5.95 10.00
CA LEU A 44 -12.60 -6.13 10.00
C LEU A 44 -11.91 -4.84 10.44
N ASP A 45 -11.11 -4.95 11.49
CA ASP A 45 -10.33 -3.85 12.02
C ASP A 45 -8.99 -3.72 11.26
N PRO A 46 -8.70 -2.58 10.61
CA PRO A 46 -7.47 -2.40 9.84
C PRO A 46 -6.22 -2.30 10.72
N SER A 47 -6.34 -1.94 12.00
CA SER A 47 -5.20 -1.92 12.93
C SER A 47 -4.68 -3.34 13.22
N SER A 48 -5.50 -4.38 13.01
CA SER A 48 -5.10 -5.79 13.11
C SER A 48 -4.06 -6.25 12.07
N TRP A 49 -3.89 -5.52 10.95
CA TRP A 49 -2.99 -5.95 9.88
C TRP A 49 -1.50 -5.83 10.21
N GLY A 50 -1.17 -5.18 11.33
CA GLY A 50 0.19 -4.77 11.65
C GLY A 50 0.68 -3.62 10.75
N PRO A 51 1.84 -3.03 11.06
CA PRO A 51 2.33 -1.86 10.34
C PRO A 51 2.65 -2.20 8.87
N LEU A 52 2.28 -1.29 7.96
CA LEU A 52 2.73 -1.32 6.57
C LEU A 52 4.22 -1.00 6.51
N THR A 53 4.97 -1.68 5.68
CA THR A 53 6.38 -1.36 5.46
C THR A 53 6.49 -0.31 4.37
N ALA A 54 7.12 0.82 4.69
CA ALA A 54 7.46 1.86 3.73
C ALA A 54 8.95 2.21 3.77
N HIS A 55 9.41 2.82 2.70
CA HIS A 55 10.78 3.18 2.43
C HIS A 55 10.85 4.66 2.11
N GLU A 56 11.73 5.38 2.79
CA GLU A 56 12.02 6.78 2.46
C GLU A 56 12.84 6.81 1.17
N GLY A 57 12.29 7.45 0.13
CA GLY A 57 12.98 7.66 -1.14
C GLY A 57 13.90 8.88 -1.10
N GLU A 58 14.82 8.97 -2.07
CA GLU A 58 15.70 10.14 -2.21
C GLU A 58 14.94 11.46 -2.44
N ASP A 59 13.70 11.38 -2.93
CA ASP A 59 12.81 12.53 -3.11
C ASP A 59 12.06 12.93 -1.83
N GLY A 60 12.35 12.28 -0.69
CA GLY A 60 11.68 12.51 0.59
C GLY A 60 10.28 11.89 0.69
N ARG A 61 9.84 11.14 -0.33
CA ARG A 61 8.55 10.46 -0.35
C ARG A 61 8.60 9.08 0.28
N LEU A 62 7.45 8.58 0.75
CA LEU A 62 7.33 7.31 1.44
C LEU A 62 6.75 6.23 0.53
N TRP A 63 7.63 5.38 0.03
CA TRP A 63 7.33 4.31 -0.91
C TRP A 63 6.92 3.03 -0.18
N CYS A 64 5.65 2.64 -0.29
CA CYS A 64 5.09 1.49 0.42
C CYS A 64 5.33 0.17 -0.32
N GLU A 65 5.93 -0.81 0.36
CA GLU A 65 6.12 -2.17 -0.17
C GLU A 65 4.80 -2.96 -0.17
N ASN A 66 3.93 -2.70 0.82
CA ASN A 66 2.66 -3.39 1.00
C ASN A 66 1.52 -2.79 0.15
N ASN A 67 1.72 -2.73 -1.16
CA ASN A 67 0.79 -2.13 -2.13
C ASN A 67 -0.67 -2.63 -1.99
N ARG A 68 -0.89 -3.92 -1.74
CA ARG A 68 -2.26 -4.47 -1.56
C ARG A 68 -2.97 -3.90 -0.34
N ARG A 69 -2.28 -3.81 0.80
CA ARG A 69 -2.85 -3.25 2.04
C ARG A 69 -3.08 -1.76 1.91
N LEU A 70 -2.13 -1.06 1.28
CA LEU A 70 -2.27 0.37 1.01
C LEU A 70 -3.47 0.66 0.10
N TRP A 71 -3.65 -0.15 -0.94
CA TRP A 71 -4.81 -0.03 -1.84
C TRP A 71 -6.12 -0.20 -1.09
N VAL A 72 -6.22 -1.22 -0.24
CA VAL A 72 -7.39 -1.46 0.61
C VAL A 72 -7.61 -0.28 1.57
N ALA A 73 -6.56 0.22 2.23
CA ALA A 73 -6.66 1.35 3.15
C ALA A 73 -7.19 2.62 2.46
N ARG A 74 -6.70 2.94 1.27
CA ARG A 74 -7.18 4.07 0.47
C ARG A 74 -8.63 3.88 0.01
N GLN A 75 -8.99 2.67 -0.44
CA GLN A 75 -10.34 2.36 -0.90
C GLN A 75 -11.38 2.28 0.23
N ALA A 76 -10.94 1.85 1.41
CA ALA A 76 -11.72 1.87 2.64
C ALA A 76 -11.84 3.27 3.25
N ASP A 77 -11.17 4.27 2.67
CA ASP A 77 -11.09 5.66 3.16
C ASP A 77 -10.60 5.74 4.62
N LEU A 78 -9.56 4.95 4.94
CA LEU A 78 -8.99 4.96 6.27
C LEU A 78 -8.31 6.31 6.57
N PRO A 79 -8.55 6.90 7.75
CA PRO A 79 -7.97 8.19 8.10
C PRO A 79 -6.46 8.08 8.36
N VAL A 80 -6.03 6.97 8.98
CA VAL A 80 -4.63 6.72 9.34
C VAL A 80 -4.29 5.25 9.21
N VAL A 81 -3.00 4.97 8.98
CA VAL A 81 -2.43 3.63 8.99
C VAL A 81 -1.08 3.63 9.73
N ASN A 82 -0.77 2.53 10.41
CA ASN A 82 0.54 2.34 11.00
C ASN A 82 1.54 1.94 9.91
N VAL A 83 2.69 2.59 9.90
CA VAL A 83 3.74 2.41 8.90
C VAL A 83 5.07 2.24 9.60
N LYS A 84 5.81 1.19 9.26
CA LYS A 84 7.19 0.98 9.66
C LYS A 84 8.10 1.46 8.55
N ILE A 85 8.81 2.56 8.81
CA ILE A 85 9.80 3.12 7.88
C ILE A 85 11.09 2.32 8.02
N LYS A 86 11.56 1.76 6.90
CA LYS A 86 12.89 1.15 6.80
C LYS A 86 13.83 2.15 6.14
N SER A 87 15.01 2.31 6.72
CA SER A 87 16.10 3.09 6.12
C SER A 87 16.72 2.29 4.98
N ASN A 88 16.05 2.29 3.83
CA ASN A 88 16.55 1.73 2.58
C ASN A 88 15.76 2.31 1.40
N ASP A 89 16.39 3.16 0.60
CA ASP A 89 15.80 3.80 -0.59
C ASP A 89 15.71 2.89 -1.82
N PHE A 90 16.23 1.66 -1.73
CA PHE A 90 16.41 0.74 -2.87
C PHE A 90 15.15 0.50 -3.71
N ILE A 91 13.96 0.53 -3.09
CA ILE A 91 12.69 0.40 -3.80
C ILE A 91 12.45 1.60 -4.72
N SER A 92 12.65 2.83 -4.22
CA SER A 92 12.54 4.02 -5.06
C SER A 92 13.59 4.01 -6.18
N ARG A 93 14.84 3.62 -5.92
CA ARG A 93 15.90 3.57 -6.94
C ARG A 93 15.62 2.59 -8.09
N ARG A 94 14.84 1.54 -7.83
CA ARG A 94 14.45 0.55 -8.84
C ARG A 94 13.32 1.01 -9.76
N LEU A 95 12.57 2.04 -9.38
CA LEU A 95 11.51 2.58 -10.21
C LEU A 95 12.11 3.55 -11.23
N GLY A 96 11.78 3.37 -12.51
CA GLY A 96 12.12 4.34 -13.55
C GLY A 96 11.47 5.69 -13.27
N GLU A 97 12.06 6.79 -13.75
CA GLU A 97 11.58 8.15 -13.50
C GLU A 97 10.12 8.35 -13.92
N GLU A 98 9.73 7.84 -15.10
CA GLU A 98 8.35 7.87 -15.59
C GLU A 98 7.39 7.12 -14.65
N THR A 99 7.81 5.95 -14.17
CA THR A 99 7.02 5.15 -13.22
C THR A 99 6.90 5.88 -11.88
N LYS A 100 7.97 6.53 -11.40
CA LYS A 100 7.94 7.30 -10.16
C LYS A 100 6.97 8.46 -10.26
N GLU A 101 7.02 9.22 -11.33
CA GLU A 101 6.13 10.37 -11.53
C GLU A 101 4.66 9.92 -11.48
N LYS A 102 4.32 8.87 -12.22
CA LYS A 102 2.98 8.29 -12.23
C LYS A 102 2.52 7.75 -10.88
N LEU A 103 3.40 7.06 -10.14
CA LEU A 103 3.09 6.48 -8.84
C LEU A 103 3.12 7.50 -7.69
N SER A 104 3.75 8.66 -7.92
CA SER A 104 3.84 9.73 -6.95
C SER A 104 2.55 10.52 -6.77
N ASP A 105 1.63 10.37 -7.71
CA ASP A 105 0.30 10.97 -7.63
C ASP A 105 -0.49 10.38 -6.44
N SER A 106 -1.01 11.26 -5.60
CA SER A 106 -1.71 10.89 -4.37
C SER A 106 -3.06 10.20 -4.62
N GLU A 107 -3.66 10.41 -5.79
CA GLU A 107 -4.92 9.77 -6.20
C GLU A 107 -4.68 8.50 -7.02
N TYR A 108 -3.44 8.25 -7.43
CA TYR A 108 -3.08 7.06 -8.18
C TYR A 108 -3.49 5.80 -7.41
N LEU A 109 -4.13 4.89 -8.13
CA LEU A 109 -4.42 3.54 -7.66
C LEU A 109 -3.89 2.53 -8.67
N PRO A 110 -3.03 1.59 -8.25
CA PRO A 110 -2.51 0.57 -9.14
C PRO A 110 -3.63 -0.27 -9.75
N LYS A 111 -3.41 -0.71 -10.99
CA LYS A 111 -4.36 -1.55 -11.70
C LYS A 111 -4.48 -2.90 -10.99
N VAL A 112 -5.68 -3.21 -10.50
CA VAL A 112 -5.98 -4.50 -9.89
C VAL A 112 -6.15 -5.55 -11.00
N ARG A 113 -5.22 -6.50 -11.08
CA ARG A 113 -5.25 -7.61 -12.04
C ARG A 113 -5.93 -8.82 -11.41
N ARG A 114 -6.99 -9.31 -12.07
CA ARG A 114 -7.58 -10.61 -11.74
C ARG A 114 -6.58 -11.72 -12.11
N PRO A 115 -6.47 -12.80 -11.33
CA PRO A 115 -5.79 -14.00 -11.79
C PRO A 115 -6.46 -14.45 -13.09
N ARG A 116 -5.65 -14.81 -14.09
CA ARG A 116 -6.18 -15.47 -15.28
C ARG A 116 -6.82 -16.80 -14.83
N PRO A 117 -8.00 -17.16 -15.38
CA PRO A 117 -8.63 -18.44 -15.11
C PRO A 117 -7.74 -19.62 -15.50
#